data_AF-A0A0J5GKR4-F1
#
_entry.id   AF-A0A0J5GKR4-F1
#
_cell.length_a   1.000
_cell.length_b   1.000
_cell.length_c   1.000
_cell.angle_alpha   90.00
_cell.angle_beta   90.00
_cell.angle_gamma   90.00
#
_symmetry.space_group_name_H-M   'P 1'
#
loop_
_entity.id
_entity.type
_entity.pdbx_description
1 polymer ?
#
loop_
_entity_poly.entity_id
_entity_poly.type
_entity_poly.pdbx_seq_one_letter_code
_entity_poly.pdbx_strand_id
1 'polypeptide(L)'
;MENTLQRHKVKSFLKVFLLVLTIISMSFIIWAGFTGKESIFPYLLSVTLFFSFSNLLLIDENPAKQKFYRFIFIMSGLSVVFAIVNLIFRG
;
A
#
# COMPACT_ATOMS: atom_id res chain seq x y z
N MET A 1 -6.58 29.47 -12.24
CA MET A 1 -6.33 29.09 -10.82
C MET A 1 -7.17 27.90 -10.34
N GLU A 2 -8.20 27.43 -11.08
CA GLU A 2 -9.05 26.29 -10.69
C GLU A 2 -8.34 24.92 -10.66
N ASN A 3 -7.40 24.67 -11.59
CA ASN A 3 -6.73 23.37 -11.75
C ASN A 3 -5.82 22.97 -10.56
N THR A 4 -5.26 23.94 -9.83
CA THR A 4 -4.39 23.65 -8.68
C THR A 4 -5.19 23.26 -7.44
N LEU A 5 -6.37 23.87 -7.26
CA LEU A 5 -7.26 23.62 -6.13
C LEU A 5 -7.94 22.25 -6.24
N GLN A 6 -8.32 21.84 -7.46
CA GLN A 6 -8.81 20.48 -7.73
C GLN A 6 -7.74 19.40 -7.47
N ARG A 7 -6.48 19.61 -7.91
CA ARG A 7 -5.39 18.65 -7.62
C ARG A 7 -5.17 18.45 -6.13
N HIS A 8 -5.25 19.51 -5.35
CA HIS A 8 -5.06 19.43 -3.90
C HIS A 8 -6.19 18.62 -3.23
N LYS A 9 -7.43 18.81 -3.69
CA LYS A 9 -8.60 18.06 -3.21
C LYS A 9 -8.53 16.57 -3.56
N VAL A 10 -8.11 16.24 -4.78
CA VAL A 10 -7.93 14.84 -5.23
C VAL A 10 -6.78 14.16 -4.47
N LYS A 11 -5.66 14.87 -4.24
CA LYS A 11 -4.53 14.36 -3.43
C LYS A 11 -4.96 14.06 -1.99
N SER A 12 -5.75 14.95 -1.40
CA SER A 12 -6.31 14.75 -0.06
C SER A 12 -7.28 13.57 0.00
N PHE A 13 -8.16 13.42 -1.00
CA PHE A 13 -9.08 12.29 -1.09
C PHE A 13 -8.33 10.95 -1.27
N LEU A 14 -7.33 10.90 -2.15
CA LEU A 14 -6.47 9.72 -2.33
C LEU A 14 -5.76 9.35 -1.03
N LYS A 15 -5.21 10.32 -0.29
CA LYS A 15 -4.56 10.09 1.00
C LYS A 15 -5.50 9.42 2.01
N VAL A 16 -6.73 9.92 2.12
CA VAL A 16 -7.76 9.35 3.01
C VAL A 16 -8.17 7.96 2.53
N PHE A 17 -8.40 7.78 1.24
CA PHE A 17 -8.77 6.50 0.65
C PHE A 17 -7.69 5.43 0.90
N LEU A 18 -6.42 5.76 0.67
CA LEU A 18 -5.30 4.87 0.95
C LEU A 18 -5.16 4.55 2.44
N LEU A 19 -5.40 5.51 3.32
CA LEU A 19 -5.38 5.28 4.76
C LEU A 19 -6.46 4.27 5.17
N VAL A 20 -7.69 4.43 4.67
CA VAL A 20 -8.79 3.48 4.90
C VAL A 20 -8.42 2.09 4.39
N LEU A 21 -7.81 2.01 3.20
CA LEU A 21 -7.35 0.75 2.62
C LEU A 21 -6.26 0.07 3.46
N THR A 22 -5.32 0.84 4.00
CA THR A 22 -4.31 0.35 4.95
C THR A 22 -4.96 -0.20 6.21
N ILE A 23 -5.92 0.52 6.79
CA ILE A 23 -6.63 0.08 8.01
C ILE A 23 -7.37 -1.24 7.76
N ILE A 24 -8.11 -1.34 6.66
CA ILE A 24 -8.82 -2.57 6.27
C ILE A 24 -7.81 -3.72 6.10
N SER A 25 -6.72 -3.49 5.38
CA SER A 25 -5.66 -4.49 5.17
C SER A 25 -5.07 -4.96 6.51
N MET A 26 -4.85 -4.05 7.46
CA MET A 26 -4.34 -4.37 8.79
C MET A 26 -5.36 -5.18 9.61
N SER A 27 -6.65 -4.86 9.53
CA SER A 27 -7.71 -5.66 10.14
C SER A 27 -7.73 -7.09 9.60
N PHE A 28 -7.51 -7.28 8.29
CA PHE A 28 -7.40 -8.61 7.72
C PHE A 28 -6.11 -9.33 8.15
N ILE A 29 -4.97 -8.64 8.33
CA ILE A 29 -3.75 -9.24 8.90
C ILE A 29 -4.05 -9.81 10.28
N ILE A 30 -4.69 -9.01 11.14
CA ILE A 30 -5.05 -9.41 12.50
C ILE A 30 -5.98 -10.63 12.45
N TRP A 31 -7.02 -10.60 11.60
CA TRP A 31 -7.93 -11.72 11.42
C TRP A 31 -7.23 -12.99 10.91
N ALA A 32 -6.34 -12.87 9.92
CA ALA A 32 -5.57 -13.98 9.38
C ALA A 32 -4.64 -14.60 10.44
N GLY A 33 -4.05 -13.76 11.30
CA GLY A 33 -3.26 -14.18 12.45
C GLY A 33 -4.09 -14.97 13.48
N PHE A 34 -5.31 -14.53 13.79
CA PHE A 34 -6.22 -15.26 14.70
C PHE A 34 -6.78 -16.55 14.10
N THR A 35 -6.94 -16.62 12.78
CA THR A 35 -7.53 -17.77 12.08
C THR A 35 -6.48 -18.85 11.75
N GLY A 36 -5.19 -18.63 12.06
CA GLY A 36 -4.12 -19.56 11.74
C GLY A 36 -3.88 -19.75 10.24
N LYS A 37 -4.33 -18.79 9.40
CA LYS A 37 -4.14 -18.81 7.94
C LYS A 37 -2.79 -18.21 7.58
N GLU A 38 -1.73 -18.88 8.01
CA GLU A 38 -0.34 -18.42 7.88
C GLU A 38 0.11 -18.26 6.42
N SER A 39 -0.46 -19.03 5.49
CA SER A 39 -0.17 -18.96 4.05
C SER A 39 -0.56 -17.62 3.42
N ILE A 40 -1.60 -16.97 3.95
CA ILE A 40 -2.16 -15.71 3.44
C ILE A 40 -1.46 -14.50 4.10
N PHE A 41 -0.85 -14.68 5.27
CA PHE A 41 -0.16 -13.65 6.02
C PHE A 41 0.91 -12.85 5.24
N PRO A 42 1.87 -13.48 4.52
CA PRO A 42 2.88 -12.74 3.77
C PRO A 42 2.27 -11.89 2.64
N TYR A 43 1.18 -12.35 2.03
CA TYR A 43 0.46 -11.58 1.01
C TYR A 43 -0.16 -10.30 1.58
N LEU A 44 -0.88 -10.40 2.70
CA LEU A 44 -1.48 -9.20 3.30
C LEU A 44 -0.44 -8.23 3.83
N LEU A 45 0.68 -8.73 4.33
CA LEU A 45 1.76 -7.89 4.83
C LEU A 45 2.39 -7.08 3.68
N SER A 46 2.64 -7.71 2.54
CA SER A 46 3.09 -7.01 1.32
C SER A 46 2.09 -5.97 0.83
N VAL A 47 0.79 -6.27 0.83
CA VAL A 47 -0.27 -5.32 0.43
C VAL A 47 -0.35 -4.13 1.38
N THR A 48 -0.25 -4.37 2.69
CA THR A 48 -0.29 -3.31 3.70
C THR A 48 0.92 -2.39 3.60
N LEU A 49 2.11 -2.94 3.36
CA LEU A 49 3.32 -2.17 3.11
C LEU A 49 3.18 -1.34 1.82
N PHE A 50 2.62 -1.92 0.76
CA PHE A 50 2.39 -1.21 -0.50
C PHE A 50 1.50 0.02 -0.31
N PHE A 51 0.37 -0.12 0.38
CA PHE A 51 -0.51 1.02 0.66
C PHE A 51 0.16 2.05 1.56
N SER A 52 0.96 1.63 2.54
CA SER A 52 1.68 2.54 3.44
C SER A 52 2.73 3.38 2.69
N PHE A 53 3.53 2.76 1.82
CA PHE A 53 4.52 3.48 1.00
C PHE A 53 3.88 4.38 -0.05
N SER A 54 2.75 3.95 -0.63
CA SER A 54 1.95 4.78 -1.53
C SER A 54 1.46 6.05 -0.84
N ASN A 55 1.06 5.93 0.43
CA ASN A 55 0.62 7.07 1.22
C ASN A 55 1.79 8.02 1.52
N LEU A 56 2.97 7.49 1.86
CA LEU A 56 4.18 8.29 2.05
C LEU A 56 4.60 9.04 0.77
N LEU A 57 4.52 8.39 -0.40
CA LEU A 57 4.81 9.02 -1.70
C LEU A 57 3.88 10.20 -2.00
N LEU A 58 2.62 10.13 -1.56
CA LEU A 58 1.63 11.19 -1.74
C LEU A 58 1.79 12.34 -0.74
N ILE A 59 2.36 12.08 0.45
CA ILE A 59 2.51 13.09 1.51
C ILE A 59 3.79 13.90 1.36
N ASP A 60 4.89 13.25 0.97
CA ASP A 60 6.20 13.89 0.96
C ASP A 60 6.44 14.67 -0.35
N GLU A 61 6.54 15.99 -0.25
CA GLU A 61 6.82 16.89 -1.37
C GLU A 61 8.32 17.08 -1.62
N ASN A 62 9.18 16.44 -0.83
CA ASN A 62 10.62 16.54 -1.01
C ASN A 62 11.07 15.69 -2.24
N PRO A 63 11.60 16.31 -3.31
CA PRO A 63 11.90 15.62 -4.57
C PRO A 63 12.98 14.53 -4.44
N ALA A 64 13.89 14.66 -3.46
CA ALA A 64 14.91 13.64 -3.18
C ALA A 64 14.29 12.37 -2.58
N LYS A 65 13.37 12.54 -1.62
CA LYS A 65 12.65 11.43 -0.98
C LYS A 65 11.60 10.83 -1.93
N GLN A 66 11.01 11.63 -2.80
CA GLN A 66 10.02 11.18 -3.77
C GLN A 66 10.58 10.12 -4.74
N LYS A 67 11.82 10.29 -5.24
CA LYS A 67 12.49 9.25 -6.05
C LYS A 67 12.67 7.95 -5.27
N PHE A 68 13.07 8.04 -4.00
CA PHE A 68 13.25 6.88 -3.14
C PHE A 68 11.92 6.16 -2.85
N TYR A 69 10.86 6.90 -2.49
CA TYR A 69 9.53 6.33 -2.30
C TYR A 69 8.96 5.71 -3.58
N ARG A 70 9.25 6.30 -4.75
CA ARG A 70 8.84 5.73 -6.04
C ARG A 70 9.54 4.41 -6.32
N PHE A 71 10.83 4.29 -5.98
CA PHE A 71 11.56 3.04 -6.09
C PHE A 71 11.00 1.96 -5.14
N ILE A 72 10.77 2.32 -3.87
CA ILE A 72 10.16 1.41 -2.88
C ILE A 72 8.75 1.00 -3.31
N PHE A 73 7.95 1.91 -3.87
CA PHE A 73 6.63 1.61 -4.38
C PHE A 73 6.67 0.55 -5.49
N ILE A 74 7.59 0.67 -6.44
CA ILE A 74 7.79 -0.34 -7.49
C ILE A 74 8.20 -1.69 -6.90
N MET A 75 9.17 -1.68 -5.98
CA MET A 75 9.63 -2.91 -5.30
C MET A 75 8.53 -3.56 -4.46
N SER A 76 7.70 -2.76 -3.79
CA SER A 76 6.58 -3.24 -3.00
C SER A 76 5.47 -3.80 -3.90
N GLY A 77 5.22 -3.20 -5.07
CA GLY A 77 4.31 -3.76 -6.07
C GLY A 77 4.78 -5.10 -6.61
N LEU A 78 6.08 -5.23 -6.92
CA LEU A 78 6.72 -6.50 -7.26
C LEU A 78 6.56 -7.53 -6.14
N SER A 79 6.77 -7.14 -4.89
CA SER A 79 6.58 -8.02 -3.73
C SER A 79 5.14 -8.53 -3.63
N VAL A 80 4.13 -7.68 -3.89
CA VAL A 80 2.72 -8.10 -3.92
C VAL A 80 2.49 -9.12 -5.03
N VAL A 81 3.01 -8.89 -6.24
CA VAL A 81 2.89 -9.84 -7.35
C VAL A 81 3.53 -11.18 -7.00
N PHE A 82 4.74 -11.18 -6.44
CA PHE A 82 5.40 -12.40 -5.98
C PHE A 82 4.60 -13.11 -4.88
N ALA A 83 4.00 -12.37 -3.96
CA ALA A 83 3.18 -12.95 -2.90
C ALA A 83 1.88 -13.57 -3.44
N ILE A 84 1.24 -12.98 -4.46
CA ILE A 84 0.09 -13.56 -5.16
C ILE A 84 0.50 -14.84 -5.89
N VAL A 85 1.61 -14.80 -6.62
CA VAL A 85 2.14 -15.99 -7.33
C VAL A 85 2.42 -17.10 -6.32
N ASN A 86 3.09 -16.81 -5.20
CA ASN A 86 3.34 -17.79 -4.15
C ASN A 86 2.03 -18.29 -3.51
N LEU A 87 1.00 -17.46 -3.36
CA LEU A 87 -0.31 -17.90 -2.88
C LEU A 87 -0.98 -18.88 -3.84
N ILE A 88 -0.91 -18.63 -5.16
CA ILE A 88 -1.55 -19.46 -6.19
C ILE A 88 -0.80 -20.79 -6.40
N PHE A 89 0.53 -20.77 -6.36
CA PHE A 89 1.34 -21.97 -6.60
C PHE A 89 1.53 -22.85 -5.36
N ARG A 90 1.26 -22.33 -4.16
CA ARG A 90 1.56 -23.01 -2.89
C ARG A 90 0.34 -23.13 -1.96
N GLY A 91 -0.80 -22.51 -2.30
CA GLY A 91 -2.10 -22.70 -1.65
C GLY A 91 -2.93 -23.75 -2.38
#